data_AF-A0A7T1T7A6-F1
#
_entry.id   AF-A0A7T1T7A6-F1
#
_cell.length_a   1.000
_cell.length_b   1.000
_cell.length_c   1.000
_cell.angle_alpha   90.00
_cell.angle_beta   90.00
_cell.angle_gamma   90.00
#
_symmetry.space_group_name_H-M   'P 1'
#
loop_
_entity.id
_entity.type
_entity.pdbx_description
1 polymer ?
#
loop_
_entity_poly.entity_id
_entity_poly.type
_entity_poly.pdbx_seq_one_letter_code
_entity_poly.pdbx_strand_id
1 'polypeptide(L)'
;MVEDGETQALMIEAFAHDEGAEQLRSHIEETSYDSATEAHVTYSLTRNGEVVRSSEEGTAVRQDGTWKVSLQTMCTLAGFGNDVPRSGMCE
;
A
#
# COMPACT_ATOMS: atom_id res chain seq x y z
N MET A 1 -1.58 -8.68 -0.48
CA MET A 1 -2.11 -8.67 -1.85
C MET A 1 -2.62 -7.28 -2.15
N VAL A 2 -2.56 -6.87 -3.41
CA VAL A 2 -3.01 -5.55 -3.88
C VAL A 2 -4.22 -5.75 -4.80
N GLU A 3 -5.14 -4.78 -4.78
CA GLU A 3 -6.24 -4.63 -5.73
C GLU A 3 -5.75 -4.81 -7.17
N ASP A 4 -6.47 -5.62 -7.95
CA ASP A 4 -6.12 -5.94 -9.34
C ASP A 4 -4.65 -6.35 -9.52
N GLY A 5 -4.11 -7.11 -8.56
CA GLY A 5 -2.68 -7.40 -8.49
C GLY A 5 -2.06 -8.03 -9.75
N GLU A 6 -2.84 -8.75 -10.58
CA GLU A 6 -2.37 -9.25 -11.89
C GLU A 6 -2.11 -8.11 -12.88
N THR A 7 -2.99 -7.11 -12.93
CA THR A 7 -2.83 -5.90 -13.74
C THR A 7 -1.68 -5.03 -13.20
N GLN A 8 -1.49 -5.02 -11.88
CA GLN A 8 -0.47 -4.21 -11.20
C GLN A 8 0.84 -4.96 -10.96
N ALA A 9 1.03 -6.15 -11.56
CA ALA A 9 2.13 -7.06 -11.25
C ALA A 9 3.50 -6.40 -11.36
N LEU A 10 3.75 -5.61 -12.41
CA LEU A 10 5.03 -4.93 -12.63
C LEU A 10 5.36 -3.91 -11.52
N MET A 11 4.37 -3.12 -11.08
CA MET A 11 4.57 -2.15 -10.00
C MET A 11 4.80 -2.85 -8.67
N ILE A 12 4.05 -3.93 -8.40
CA ILE A 12 4.19 -4.72 -7.16
C ILE A 12 5.55 -5.40 -7.10
N GLU A 13 5.99 -6.02 -8.20
CA GLU A 13 7.30 -6.66 -8.29
C GLU A 13 8.43 -5.66 -8.12
N ALA A 14 8.36 -4.52 -8.81
CA ALA A 14 9.36 -3.45 -8.67
C ALA A 14 9.40 -2.89 -7.24
N PHE A 15 8.24 -2.69 -6.60
CA PHE A 15 8.18 -2.27 -5.19
C PHE A 15 8.80 -3.31 -4.26
N ALA A 16 8.54 -4.60 -4.48
CA ALA A 16 9.07 -5.67 -3.63
C ALA A 16 10.60 -5.82 -3.73
N HIS A 17 11.20 -5.38 -4.83
CA HIS A 17 12.64 -5.46 -5.09
C HIS A 17 13.38 -4.11 -4.96
N ASP A 18 12.68 -3.03 -4.63
CA ASP A 18 13.28 -1.71 -4.42
C ASP A 18 13.91 -1.61 -3.03
N GLU A 19 15.18 -1.18 -2.96
CA GLU A 19 15.94 -1.08 -1.71
C GLU A 19 15.29 -0.10 -0.71
N GLY A 20 14.61 0.95 -1.17
CA GLY A 20 13.90 1.90 -0.30
C GLY A 20 12.61 1.32 0.27
N ALA A 21 11.92 0.48 -0.50
CA ALA A 21 10.67 -0.17 -0.14
C ALA A 21 10.85 -1.45 0.68
N GLU A 22 11.90 -2.26 0.44
CA GLU A 22 12.12 -3.53 1.14
C GLU A 22 12.33 -3.36 2.65
N GLN A 23 12.82 -2.18 3.06
CA GLN A 23 13.06 -1.80 4.45
C GLN A 23 11.81 -1.18 5.11
N LEU A 24 10.78 -0.87 4.32
CA LEU A 24 9.55 -0.26 4.78
C LEU A 24 8.69 -1.28 5.52
N ARG A 25 8.16 -0.91 6.68
CA ARG A 25 7.21 -1.71 7.46
C ARG A 25 6.04 -0.83 7.84
N SER A 26 4.83 -1.33 7.61
CA SER A 26 3.59 -0.68 8.01
C SER A 26 3.07 -1.25 9.32
N HIS A 27 2.54 -0.40 10.19
CA HIS A 27 1.79 -0.80 11.37
C HIS A 27 0.38 -0.21 11.29
N ILE A 28 -0.65 -1.06 11.32
CA ILE A 28 -2.04 -0.61 11.31
C ILE A 28 -2.41 -0.13 12.71
N GLU A 29 -2.83 1.13 12.79
CA GLU A 29 -3.23 1.81 14.01
C GLU A 29 -4.75 1.72 14.20
N GLU A 30 -5.50 1.94 13.12
CA GLU A 30 -6.96 1.90 13.13
C GLU A 30 -7.49 1.31 11.82
N THR A 31 -8.70 0.74 11.89
CA THR A 31 -9.44 0.28 10.72
C THR A 31 -10.91 0.59 10.91
N SER A 32 -11.52 1.25 9.94
CA SER A 32 -12.96 1.51 9.86
C SER A 32 -13.52 0.94 8.56
N TYR A 33 -14.75 0.45 8.58
CA TYR A 33 -15.41 -0.14 7.41
C TYR A 33 -16.50 0.81 6.91
N ASP A 34 -16.30 1.37 5.72
CA ASP A 34 -17.30 2.23 5.08
C ASP A 34 -18.40 1.39 4.42
N SER A 35 -18.05 0.18 3.98
CA SER A 35 -18.99 -0.76 3.37
C SER A 35 -18.55 -2.21 3.52
N ALA A 36 -19.32 -3.14 2.92
CA ALA A 36 -18.94 -4.54 2.83
C ALA A 36 -17.70 -4.80 1.94
N THR A 37 -17.30 -3.81 1.14
CA THR A 37 -16.25 -3.91 0.12
C THR A 37 -15.14 -2.87 0.24
N GLU A 38 -15.24 -1.92 1.17
CA GLU A 38 -14.27 -0.85 1.38
C GLU A 38 -14.05 -0.60 2.87
N ALA A 39 -12.79 -0.34 3.23
CA ALA A 39 -12.37 0.00 4.58
C ALA A 39 -11.28 1.08 4.54
N HIS A 40 -11.35 2.06 5.43
CA HIS A 40 -10.27 2.99 5.70
C HIS A 40 -9.32 2.41 6.74
N VAL A 41 -8.03 2.62 6.53
CA VAL A 41 -6.95 2.19 7.43
C VAL A 41 -6.06 3.36 7.76
N THR A 42 -5.77 3.51 9.05
CA THR A 42 -4.74 4.44 9.53
C THR A 42 -3.50 3.61 9.85
N TYR A 43 -2.34 4.02 9.34
CA TYR A 43 -1.11 3.28 9.52
C TYR A 43 0.11 4.17 9.70
N SER A 44 1.08 3.70 10.48
CA SER A 44 2.42 4.28 10.51
C SER A 44 3.36 3.50 9.61
N LEU A 45 4.37 4.20 9.08
CA LEU A 45 5.45 3.63 8.31
C LEU A 45 6.75 3.78 9.07
N THR A 46 7.48 2.67 9.17
CA THR A 46 8.85 2.64 9.69
C THR A 46 9.82 2.17 8.61
N ARG A 47 11.05 2.66 8.69
CA ARG A 47 12.19 2.21 7.89
C ARG A 47 13.37 2.02 8.84
N ASN A 48 13.94 0.82 8.84
CA ASN A 48 15.03 0.46 9.77
C ASN A 48 14.71 0.72 11.25
N GLY A 49 13.43 0.57 11.63
CA GLY A 49 12.96 0.81 13.00
C GLY A 49 12.68 2.28 13.34
N GLU A 50 12.99 3.24 12.47
CA GLU A 50 12.61 4.64 12.64
C GLU A 50 11.29 4.95 11.94
N VAL A 51 10.44 5.77 12.58
CA VAL A 51 9.17 6.24 11.99
C VAL A 51 9.48 7.25 10.90
N VAL A 52 9.07 6.95 9.66
CA VAL A 52 9.20 7.86 8.51
C VAL A 52 7.90 8.59 8.18
N ARG A 53 6.76 7.99 8.55
CA ARG A 53 5.44 8.63 8.54
C ARG A 53 4.61 8.11 9.70
N SER A 54 3.82 8.98 10.28
CA SER A 54 2.89 8.66 11.36
C SER A 54 1.46 8.93 10.89
N SER A 55 0.56 7.99 11.14
CA SER A 55 -0.87 8.14 10.89
C SER A 55 -1.21 8.53 9.44
N GLU A 56 -0.62 7.82 8.49
CA GLU A 56 -1.01 7.88 7.08
C GLU A 56 -2.39 7.23 6.90
N GLU A 57 -3.18 7.80 6.00
CA GLU A 57 -4.46 7.23 5.60
C GLU A 57 -4.30 6.33 4.37
N GLY A 58 -5.07 5.26 4.34
CA GLY A 58 -5.15 4.35 3.21
C GLY A 58 -6.51 3.67 3.14
N THR A 59 -6.70 2.88 2.10
CA THR A 59 -7.92 2.16 1.81
C THR A 59 -7.59 0.70 1.54
N ALA A 60 -8.39 -0.19 2.08
CA ALA A 60 -8.44 -1.59 1.69
C ALA A 60 -9.75 -1.86 0.95
N VAL A 61 -9.68 -2.69 -0.09
CA VAL A 61 -10.84 -3.11 -0.87
C VAL A 61 -11.03 -4.61 -0.76
N ARG A 62 -12.27 -5.07 -0.79
CA ARG A 62 -12.59 -6.51 -0.76
C ARG A 62 -12.82 -7.02 -2.17
N GLN A 63 -11.90 -7.83 -2.67
CA GLN A 63 -11.96 -8.43 -4.00
C GLN A 63 -11.83 -9.96 -3.87
N ASP A 64 -12.70 -10.69 -4.54
CA ASP A 64 -12.72 -12.17 -4.50
C ASP A 64 -12.84 -12.72 -3.07
N GLY A 65 -13.61 -12.03 -2.23
CA GLY A 65 -13.83 -12.39 -0.83
C GLY A 65 -12.69 -12.03 0.13
N THR A 66 -11.57 -11.50 -0.37
CA THR A 66 -10.38 -11.16 0.44
C THR A 66 -10.12 -9.66 0.45
N TRP A 67 -9.73 -9.12 1.61
CA TRP A 67 -9.27 -7.74 1.72
C TRP A 67 -7.86 -7.59 1.11
N LYS A 68 -7.72 -6.61 0.23
CA LYS A 68 -6.49 -6.27 -0.48
C LYS A 68 -6.19 -4.79 -0.25
N VAL A 69 -4.92 -4.41 -0.31
CA VAL A 69 -4.51 -3.00 -0.31
C VAL A 69 -5.07 -2.37 -1.58
N SER A 70 -5.75 -1.22 -1.49
CA SER A 70 -6.22 -0.53 -2.69
C SER A 70 -5.06 -0.11 -3.58
N LEU A 71 -5.33 0.06 -4.87
CA LEU A 71 -4.34 0.58 -5.80
C LEU A 71 -3.84 1.97 -5.35
N GLN A 72 -4.74 2.82 -4.88
CA GLN A 72 -4.37 4.16 -4.40
C GLN A 72 -3.39 4.11 -3.23
N THR A 73 -3.62 3.24 -2.24
CA THR A 73 -2.68 3.07 -1.13
C THR A 73 -1.36 2.48 -1.61
N MET A 74 -1.38 1.52 -2.55
CA MET A 74 -0.16 1.00 -3.15
C MET A 74 0.63 2.09 -3.90
N CYS A 75 -0.02 2.99 -4.61
CA CYS A 75 0.62 4.12 -5.29
C CYS A 75 1.30 5.08 -4.31
N THR A 76 0.67 5.36 -3.16
CA THR A 76 1.27 6.12 -2.07
C THR A 76 2.52 5.41 -1.54
N LEU A 77 2.43 4.12 -1.25
CA LEU A 77 3.56 3.32 -0.77
C LEU A 77 4.71 3.29 -1.77
N ALA A 78 4.42 3.12 -3.07
CA ALA A 78 5.42 3.17 -4.14
C ALA A 78 6.23 4.48 -4.15
N GLY A 79 5.62 5.59 -3.72
CA GLY A 79 6.32 6.87 -3.55
C GLY A 79 7.39 6.90 -2.46
N PHE A 80 7.46 5.89 -1.59
CA PHE A 80 8.52 5.73 -0.60
C PHE A 80 9.70 4.91 -1.11
N GLY A 81 9.55 4.21 -2.23
CA GLY A 81 10.68 3.53 -2.88
C GLY A 81 11.63 4.52 -3.55
N ASN A 82 12.79 4.04 -3.99
CA ASN A 82 13.76 4.87 -4.71
C ASN A 82 13.41 4.97 -6.20
N ASP A 83 13.11 3.83 -6.84
CA ASP A 83 12.92 3.71 -8.30
C ASP A 83 11.71 2.84 -8.65
N VAL A 84 10.64 2.92 -7.87
CA VAL A 84 9.41 2.16 -8.12
C VAL A 84 8.58 2.86 -9.21
N PRO A 85 8.32 2.22 -10.36
CA PRO A 85 7.46 2.79 -11.39
C PRO A 85 6.02 2.87 -10.87
N ARG A 86 5.37 4.02 -11.08
CA ARG A 86 3.93 4.16 -10.78
C ARG A 86 3.10 3.63 -11.93
N SER A 87 2.04 2.90 -11.59
CA SER A 87 1.00 2.55 -12.55
C SER A 87 0.41 3.82 -13.17
N GLY A 88 0.03 3.80 -14.45
CA GLY A 88 -0.71 4.92 -15.08
C GLY A 88 -2.07 5.17 -14.43
N MET A 89 -2.53 4.25 -13.58
CA MET A 89 -3.73 4.37 -12.76
C MET A 89 -3.48 5.02 -11.38
N CYS A 90 -2.25 5.46 -11.11
CA CYS A 90 -1.89 6.21 -9.90
C CYS A 90 -2.14 7.73 -10.02
N GLU A 91 -2.72 8.20 -11.13
CA GLU A 91 -3.03 9.62 -11.40
C GLU A 91 -4.33 10.09 -10.74
#